data_AF-A0A9X1BNE9-F1
#
_entry.id   AF-A0A9X1BNE9-F1
#
_cell.length_a   1.000
_cell.length_b   1.000
_cell.length_c   1.000
_cell.angle_alpha   90.00
_cell.angle_beta   90.00
_cell.angle_gamma   90.00
#
_symmetry.space_group_name_H-M   'P 1'
#
loop_
_entity.id
_entity.type
_entity.pdbx_description
1 polymer ?
#
loop_
_entity_poly.entity_id
_entity_poly.type
_entity_poly.pdbx_seq_one_letter_code
_entity_poly.pdbx_strand_id
1 'polypeptide(L)'
;MTTPYERTRALLETRQFLDELTSSESTPGVPDEIRCLARQLLRHYPGVRELDLAHKALPMFFAAALPPPNPTTAAAIDDAKQGRTPGTAFEDL
;
A
#
# COMPACT_ATOMS: atom_id res chain seq x y z
N MET A 1 -3.82 -20.76 9.34
CA MET A 1 -3.42 -20.88 7.92
C MET A 1 -3.50 -19.49 7.31
N THR A 2 -2.44 -18.99 6.67
CA THR A 2 -2.43 -17.68 6.01
C THR A 2 -3.11 -17.75 4.63
N THR A 3 -4.12 -16.91 4.44
CA THR A 3 -4.83 -16.76 3.16
C THR A 3 -3.93 -16.10 2.11
N PRO A 4 -4.22 -16.27 0.80
CA PRO A 4 -3.49 -15.58 -0.27
C PRO A 4 -3.53 -14.05 -0.13
N TYR A 5 -4.66 -13.53 0.35
CA TYR A 5 -4.84 -12.11 0.63
C TYR A 5 -3.92 -11.64 1.76
N GLU A 6 -3.95 -12.32 2.91
CA GLU A 6 -3.08 -11.99 4.06
C GLU A 6 -1.60 -12.06 3.69
N ARG A 7 -1.19 -13.06 2.88
CA ARG A 7 0.18 -13.19 2.38
C ARG A 7 0.59 -12.00 1.52
N THR A 8 -0.25 -11.64 0.55
CA THR A 8 0.03 -10.53 -0.38
C THR A 8 0.07 -9.21 0.37
N ARG A 9 -0.87 -9.02 1.29
CA ARG A 9 -0.93 -7.85 2.17
C ARG A 9 0.32 -7.73 3.05
N ALA A 10 0.75 -8.81 3.70
CA ALA A 10 1.96 -8.81 4.51
C ALA A 10 3.20 -8.42 3.69
N LEU A 11 3.28 -8.87 2.43
CA LEU A 11 4.37 -8.48 1.54
C LEU A 11 4.33 -6.97 1.23
N LEU A 12 3.17 -6.42 0.90
CA LEU A 12 3.00 -4.99 0.62
C LEU A 12 3.30 -4.13 1.85
N GLU A 13 2.77 -4.48 3.02
CA GLU A 13 3.01 -3.76 4.27
C GLU A 13 4.49 -3.79 4.67
N THR A 14 5.17 -4.93 4.48
CA THR A 14 6.62 -5.01 4.73
C THR A 14 7.41 -4.10 3.77
N ARG A 15 7.01 -4.04 2.49
CA ARG A 15 7.66 -3.12 1.54
C ARG A 15 7.49 -1.67 1.99
N GLN A 16 6.28 -1.28 2.38
CA GLN A 16 5.99 0.06 2.88
C GLN A 16 6.80 0.38 4.14
N PHE A 17 6.83 -0.55 5.10
CA PHE A 17 7.64 -0.40 6.31
C PHE A 17 9.13 -0.20 6.00
N LEU A 18 9.69 -0.98 5.07
CA LEU A 18 11.08 -0.80 4.63
C LEU A 18 11.30 0.58 3.99
N ASP A 19 10.34 1.08 3.22
CA ASP A 19 10.39 2.42 2.61
C ASP A 19 10.39 3.53 3.67
N GLU A 20 9.51 3.43 4.67
CA GLU A 20 9.44 4.33 5.82
C GLU A 20 10.74 4.33 6.64
N LEU A 21 11.40 3.18 6.79
CA LEU A 21 12.71 3.08 7.45
C LEU A 21 13.82 3.81 6.69
N THR A 22 13.71 3.97 5.36
CA THR A 22 14.72 4.69 4.59
C THR A 22 14.68 6.20 4.85
N SER A 23 13.52 6.75 5.23
CA SER A 23 13.31 8.18 5.46
C SER A 23 13.64 8.57 6.90
N SER A 24 14.57 9.51 7.06
CA SER A 24 14.92 10.09 8.37
C SER A 24 13.78 10.90 8.99
N GLU A 25 12.88 11.44 8.18
CA GLU A 25 11.72 12.21 8.63
C GLU A 25 10.62 11.29 9.19
N SER A 26 10.40 10.14 8.54
CA SER A 26 9.37 9.18 8.94
C SER A 26 9.74 8.40 10.19
N THR A 27 11.04 8.15 10.40
CA THR A 27 11.54 7.33 11.51
C THR A 27 12.73 7.98 12.22
N PRO A 28 12.51 9.07 13.00
CA PRO A 28 13.59 9.72 13.72
C PRO A 28 14.22 8.79 14.77
N GLY A 29 15.56 8.78 14.85
CA GLY A 29 16.31 7.95 15.82
C GLY A 29 16.72 6.55 15.33
N VAL A 30 16.34 6.15 14.11
CA VAL A 30 16.85 4.92 13.49
C VAL A 30 18.30 5.12 13.02
N PRO A 31 19.25 4.25 13.43
CA PRO A 31 20.65 4.31 12.99
C PRO A 31 20.83 4.17 11.47
N ASP A 32 21.83 4.84 10.91
CA ASP A 32 22.10 4.84 9.46
C ASP A 32 22.36 3.44 8.88
N GLU A 33 22.94 2.55 9.68
CA GLU A 33 23.18 1.14 9.30
C GLU A 33 21.86 0.42 8.96
N ILE A 34 20.82 0.63 9.78
CA ILE A 34 19.49 0.04 9.58
C ILE A 34 18.84 0.64 8.33
N ARG A 35 19.01 1.94 8.09
CA ARG A 35 18.50 2.59 6.86
C ARG A 35 19.20 2.04 5.62
N CYS A 36 20.51 1.82 5.70
CA CYS A 36 21.29 1.24 4.62
C CYS A 36 20.80 -0.18 4.30
N LEU A 37 20.57 -0.99 5.34
CA LEU A 37 20.02 -2.33 5.20
C LEU A 37 18.62 -2.31 4.57
N ALA A 38 17.72 -1.43 5.03
CA ALA A 38 16.38 -1.29 4.45
C ALA A 38 16.44 -0.95 2.95
N ARG A 39 17.32 0.00 2.56
CA ARG A 39 17.59 0.34 1.16
C ARG A 39 18.13 -0.84 0.35
N GLN A 40 18.98 -1.68 0.93
CA GLN A 40 19.49 -2.88 0.26
C GLN A 40 18.39 -3.94 0.06
N LEU A 41 17.57 -4.18 1.08
CA LEU A 41 16.45 -5.13 1.00
C LEU A 41 15.43 -4.71 -0.07
N LEU A 42 15.06 -3.42 -0.12
CA LEU A 42 14.11 -2.89 -1.11
C LEU A 42 14.51 -3.12 -2.56
N ARG A 43 15.82 -3.25 -2.87
CA ARG A 43 16.30 -3.54 -4.23
C ARG A 43 15.88 -4.91 -4.75
N HIS A 44 15.67 -5.86 -3.84
CA HIS A 44 15.32 -7.24 -4.15
C HIS A 44 13.94 -7.64 -3.64
N TYR A 45 13.30 -6.75 -2.88
CA TYR A 45 11.98 -6.99 -2.34
C TYR A 45 10.91 -6.82 -3.44
N PRO A 46 9.95 -7.76 -3.56
CA PRO A 46 8.93 -7.70 -4.60
C PRO A 46 8.12 -6.41 -4.50
N GLY A 47 7.88 -5.77 -5.65
CA GLY A 47 6.96 -4.65 -5.79
C GLY A 47 5.57 -5.12 -6.22
N VAL A 48 4.70 -4.14 -6.52
CA VAL A 48 3.32 -4.41 -6.93
C VAL A 48 3.27 -5.22 -8.23
N ARG A 49 4.17 -4.94 -9.18
CA ARG A 49 4.21 -5.63 -10.49
C ARG A 49 4.62 -7.09 -10.34
N GLU A 50 5.61 -7.37 -9.51
CA GLU A 50 6.09 -8.72 -9.24
C GLU A 50 5.01 -9.54 -8.52
N LEU A 51 4.29 -8.94 -7.57
CA LEU A 51 3.18 -9.59 -6.87
C LEU A 51 1.99 -9.86 -7.80
N ASP A 52 1.69 -8.95 -8.73
CA ASP A 52 0.64 -9.17 -9.73
C ASP A 52 1.01 -10.32 -10.71
N LEU A 53 2.28 -10.41 -11.11
CA LEU A 53 2.78 -11.55 -11.88
C LEU A 53 2.66 -12.85 -11.07
N ALA A 54 3.02 -12.82 -9.78
CA ALA A 54 2.92 -13.97 -8.90
C ALA A 54 1.47 -14.43 -8.69
N HIS A 55 0.52 -13.51 -8.59
CA HIS A 55 -0.92 -13.82 -8.56
C HIS A 55 -1.39 -14.50 -9.85
N LYS A 56 -0.97 -13.99 -11.02
CA LYS A 56 -1.30 -14.58 -12.32
C LYS A 56 -0.75 -16.02 -12.46
N ALA A 57 0.45 -16.27 -11.95
CA ALA A 57 1.08 -17.59 -12.01
C ALA A 57 0.56 -18.56 -10.93
N LEU A 58 0.29 -18.05 -9.72
CA LEU A 58 0.01 -18.83 -8.51
C LEU A 58 -1.15 -18.21 -7.71
N PRO A 59 -2.38 -18.21 -8.24
CA PRO A 59 -3.52 -17.53 -7.61
C PRO A 59 -3.94 -18.15 -6.27
N MET A 60 -3.59 -19.42 -6.04
CA MET A 60 -3.82 -20.10 -4.76
C MET A 60 -2.88 -19.65 -3.65
N PHE A 61 -1.81 -18.91 -3.96
CA PHE A 61 -0.82 -18.42 -3.00
C PHE A 61 -0.80 -16.90 -2.91
N PHE A 62 -1.07 -16.19 -4.00
CA PHE A 62 -1.07 -14.73 -4.01
C PHE A 62 -2.43 -14.22 -4.48
N ALA A 63 -2.93 -13.19 -3.81
CA ALA A 63 -4.07 -12.41 -4.27
C ALA A 63 -3.59 -11.30 -5.21
N ALA A 64 -4.51 -10.68 -5.93
CA ALA A 64 -4.19 -9.49 -6.73
C ALA A 64 -3.55 -8.41 -5.83
N ALA A 65 -2.42 -7.87 -6.27
CA ALA A 65 -1.65 -6.88 -5.51
C ALA A 65 -2.35 -5.51 -5.43
N LEU A 66 -3.29 -5.26 -6.34
CA LEU A 66 -4.20 -4.13 -6.26
C LEU A 66 -5.40 -4.56 -5.40
N PRO A 67 -5.73 -3.86 -4.31
CA PRO A 67 -6.99 -4.13 -3.64
C PRO A 67 -8.12 -3.92 -4.66
N PRO A 68 -9.15 -4.79 -4.73
CA PRO A 68 -10.42 -4.32 -5.25
C PRO A 68 -10.75 -3.04 -4.46
N PRO A 69 -11.27 -1.98 -5.11
CA PRO A 69 -11.58 -0.75 -4.40
C PRO A 69 -12.37 -1.14 -3.16
N ASN A 70 -11.83 -0.83 -1.98
CA ASN A 70 -12.57 -1.01 -0.74
C ASN A 70 -13.96 -0.38 -0.96
N PRO A 71 -15.05 -0.86 -0.34
CA PRO A 71 -16.33 -0.16 -0.43
C PRO A 71 -16.21 1.32 -0.03
N THR A 72 -15.23 1.69 0.80
CA THR A 72 -14.84 3.07 1.10
C THR A 72 -14.31 3.84 -0.11
N THR A 73 -13.50 3.22 -0.96
CA THR A 73 -13.02 3.86 -2.20
C THR A 73 -14.09 3.80 -3.27
N ALA A 74 -14.82 2.69 -3.44
CA ALA A 74 -15.93 2.55 -4.40
C ALA A 74 -17.02 3.62 -4.19
N ALA A 75 -17.42 3.88 -2.93
CA ALA A 75 -18.31 4.98 -2.59
C ALA A 75 -17.74 6.35 -2.99
N ALA A 76 -16.45 6.58 -2.77
CA ALA A 76 -15.79 7.82 -3.17
C ALA A 76 -15.65 7.99 -4.70
N ILE A 77 -15.51 6.91 -5.47
CA ILE A 77 -15.48 6.99 -6.95
C ILE A 77 -16.90 7.23 -7.52
N ASP A 78 -17.93 6.75 -6.83
CA ASP A 78 -19.33 6.96 -7.23
C ASP A 78 -19.77 8.41 -6.94
N ASP A 79 -19.40 8.95 -5.77
CA ASP A 79 -19.57 10.38 -5.43
C ASP A 79 -18.85 11.30 -6.43
N ALA A 80 -17.64 10.94 -6.86
CA ALA A 80 -16.89 11.70 -7.85
C ALA A 80 -17.49 11.65 -9.27
N LYS A 81 -18.22 10.58 -9.62
CA LYS A 81 -18.93 10.47 -10.91
C LYS A 81 -20.28 11.18 -10.91
N GLN A 82 -20.85 11.47 -9.74
CA GLN A 82 -22.17 12.08 -9.57
C GLN A 82 -22.12 13.61 -9.45
N GLY A 83 -20.95 14.23 -9.60
CA GLY A 83 -20.82 15.69 -9.72
C GLY A 83 -21.21 16.47 -8.46
N ARG A 84 -21.21 15.84 -7.29
CA ARG A 84 -21.47 16.54 -6.02
C ARG A 84 -20.17 17.15 -5.53
N THR A 85 -19.98 18.45 -5.78
CA THR A 85 -18.96 19.23 -5.07
C THR A 85 -19.26 19.16 -3.56
N PRO A 86 -18.26 18.98 -2.68
CA PRO A 86 -18.48 19.20 -1.27
C PRO A 86 -18.84 20.67 -1.08
N GLY A 87 -20.09 20.91 -0.71
CA GLY A 87 -20.64 22.23 -0.50
C GLY A 87 -19.77 23.01 0.47
N THR A 88 -19.37 24.19 0.02
CA THR A 88 -19.06 25.35 0.85
C THR A 88 -20.10 25.49 1.96
N ALA A 89 -19.72 25.11 3.17
CA ALA A 89 -20.39 25.51 4.40
C ALA A 89 -19.31 26.01 5.36
N PHE A 90 -18.74 27.15 4.98
CA PHE A 90 -17.90 27.97 5.85
C PHE A 90 -18.23 29.45 5.59
N GLU A 91 -19.48 29.82 5.87
CA GLU A 91 -20.01 31.17 6.12
C GLU A 91 -21.25 30.91 6.98
N ASP A 92 -21.29 31.15 8.29
CA ASP A 92 -21.24 32.39 9.07
C ASP A 92 -22.63 32.62 9.70
N LEU A 93 -22.65 32.96 11.00
CA LEU A 93 -23.66 33.75 11.73
C LEU A 93 -25.13 33.29 11.75
#